data_AF-A0A0A6P5J4-F1
#
_entry.id   AF-A0A0A6P5J4-F1
#
_cell.length_a   1.000
_cell.length_b   1.000
_cell.length_c   1.000
_cell.angle_alpha   90.00
_cell.angle_beta   90.00
_cell.angle_gamma   90.00
#
_symmetry.space_group_name_H-M   'P 1'
#
loop_
_entity.id
_entity.type
_entity.pdbx_description
1 polymer ?
#
loop_
_entity_poly.entity_id
_entity_poly.type
_entity_poly.pdbx_seq_one_letter_code
_entity_poly.pdbx_strand_id
1 'polypeptide(L)'
;MPRQTARFDKLIQQLNDYLNLKENWDGYSGVAPTEKTINDAIKFVKSLPQEIPLPEPMVAGSGTVGLYWESQGIYAEIGFEGDGTFWCYGEDNEGNEAGEDRLDSQLPADLLKMLKTLA
;
A
#
# COMPACT_ATOMS: atom_id res chain seq x y z
N MET A 1 -17.48 4.52 14.34
CA MET A 1 -18.12 4.34 13.02
C MET A 1 -17.27 3.36 12.22
N PRO A 2 -17.76 2.20 11.79
CA PRO A 2 -16.90 1.25 11.10
C PRO A 2 -16.70 1.68 9.65
N ARG A 3 -15.44 1.63 9.20
CA ARG A 3 -15.00 1.72 7.80
C ARG A 3 -15.49 0.48 7.04
N GLN A 4 -16.80 0.28 6.92
CA GLN A 4 -17.40 -0.89 6.28
C GLN A 4 -18.23 -0.44 5.08
N THR A 5 -17.61 -0.55 3.90
CA THR A 5 -18.30 -0.62 2.62
C THR A 5 -17.62 -1.71 1.81
N ALA A 6 -18.36 -2.32 0.87
CA ALA A 6 -17.88 -3.41 0.02
C ALA A 6 -16.51 -3.16 -0.67
N ARG A 7 -16.05 -1.91 -0.77
CA ARG A 7 -14.70 -1.56 -1.26
C ARG A 7 -13.59 -2.00 -0.30
N PHE A 8 -13.77 -1.80 1.00
CA PHE A 8 -12.81 -2.25 2.01
C PHE A 8 -12.67 -3.77 1.97
N ASP A 9 -13.80 -4.49 1.97
CA ASP A 9 -13.80 -5.95 1.91
C ASP A 9 -13.19 -6.46 0.59
N LYS A 10 -13.47 -5.79 -0.54
CA LYS A 10 -12.82 -6.09 -1.82
C LYS A 10 -11.32 -5.88 -1.80
N LEU A 11 -10.82 -4.79 -1.20
CA LEU A 11 -9.39 -4.53 -1.04
C LEU A 11 -8.73 -5.64 -0.21
N ILE A 12 -9.31 -5.99 0.94
CA ILE A 12 -8.78 -7.07 1.78
C ILE A 12 -8.83 -8.41 1.05
N GLN A 13 -9.90 -8.69 0.30
CA GLN A 13 -10.01 -9.91 -0.51
C GLN A 13 -8.92 -9.94 -1.58
N GLN A 14 -8.72 -8.85 -2.33
CA GLN A 14 -7.70 -8.75 -3.38
C GLN A 14 -6.29 -8.97 -2.84
N LEU A 15 -5.97 -8.41 -1.66
CA LEU A 15 -4.70 -8.67 -0.99
C LEU A 15 -4.51 -10.16 -0.66
N ASN A 16 -5.55 -10.84 -0.18
CA ASN A 16 -5.48 -12.28 0.08
C ASN A 16 -5.37 -13.10 -1.21
N ASP A 17 -6.03 -12.66 -2.29
CA ASP A 17 -5.99 -13.36 -3.58
C ASP A 17 -4.57 -13.40 -4.17
N TYR A 18 -3.71 -12.43 -3.84
CA TYR A 18 -2.32 -12.43 -4.27
C TYR A 18 -1.49 -13.61 -3.75
N LEU A 19 -1.89 -14.27 -2.67
CA LEU A 19 -1.26 -15.53 -2.22
C LEU A 19 -1.38 -16.66 -3.25
N ASN A 20 -2.35 -16.55 -4.16
CA ASN A 20 -2.60 -17.54 -5.21
C ASN A 20 -1.92 -17.21 -6.55
N LEU A 21 -1.10 -16.16 -6.60
CA LEU A 21 -0.31 -15.85 -7.79
C LEU A 21 0.59 -17.05 -8.11
N LYS A 22 0.59 -17.44 -9.38
CA LYS A 22 1.43 -18.55 -9.86
C LYS A 22 2.88 -18.08 -9.94
N GLU A 23 3.80 -19.04 -9.93
CA GLU A 23 5.18 -18.77 -10.30
C GLU A 23 5.25 -18.09 -11.67
N ASN A 24 6.08 -17.06 -11.80
CA ASN A 24 6.26 -16.28 -13.02
C ASN A 24 4.95 -15.63 -13.53
N TRP A 25 4.07 -15.18 -12.61
CA TRP A 25 2.78 -14.57 -12.95
C TRP A 25 2.91 -13.30 -13.81
N ASP A 26 4.05 -12.63 -13.74
CA ASP A 26 4.37 -11.40 -14.47
C ASP A 26 5.14 -11.63 -15.77
N GLY A 27 5.58 -12.88 -16.06
CA GLY A 27 6.44 -13.20 -17.20
C GLY A 27 7.93 -12.86 -16.99
N TYR A 28 8.32 -12.38 -15.82
CA TYR A 28 9.67 -11.96 -15.44
C TYR A 28 10.18 -12.63 -14.15
N SER A 29 9.84 -13.90 -13.95
CA SER A 29 10.13 -14.73 -12.76
C SER A 29 9.44 -14.24 -11.47
N GLY A 30 8.28 -13.59 -11.60
CA GLY A 30 7.51 -13.07 -10.49
C GLY A 30 7.18 -14.12 -9.43
N VAL A 31 7.38 -13.73 -8.18
CA VAL A 31 7.13 -14.55 -6.99
C VAL A 31 5.86 -14.04 -6.30
N ALA A 32 5.04 -14.96 -5.81
CA ALA A 32 3.88 -14.59 -5.00
C ALA A 32 4.34 -13.98 -3.65
N PRO A 33 3.62 -12.98 -3.11
CA PRO A 33 3.91 -12.44 -1.79
C PRO A 33 3.75 -13.51 -0.71
N THR A 34 4.47 -13.36 0.40
CA THR A 34 4.31 -14.27 1.55
C THR A 34 3.08 -13.87 2.37
N GLU A 35 2.56 -14.80 3.19
CA GLU A 35 1.49 -14.47 4.16
C GLU A 35 1.89 -13.33 5.10
N LYS A 36 3.17 -13.21 5.48
CA LYS A 36 3.65 -12.11 6.32
C LYS A 36 3.51 -10.77 5.59
N THR A 37 3.90 -10.73 4.33
CA THR A 37 3.80 -9.55 3.46
C THR A 37 2.34 -9.11 3.31
N ILE A 38 1.43 -10.04 3.03
CA ILE A 38 -0.03 -9.76 2.96
C ILE A 38 -0.55 -9.26 4.30
N ASN A 39 -0.17 -9.90 5.40
CA ASN A 39 -0.64 -9.53 6.73
C ASN A 39 -0.19 -8.12 7.14
N ASP A 40 1.04 -7.72 6.78
CA ASP A 40 1.54 -6.37 7.09
C ASP A 40 0.79 -5.30 6.28
N ALA A 41 0.55 -5.53 4.98
CA ALA A 41 -0.28 -4.63 4.17
C ALA A 41 -1.72 -4.53 4.71
N ILE A 42 -2.34 -5.65 5.10
CA ILE A 42 -3.69 -5.65 5.69
C ILE A 42 -3.73 -4.90 7.03
N LYS A 43 -2.72 -5.09 7.89
CA LYS A 43 -2.63 -4.35 9.16
C LYS A 43 -2.55 -2.85 8.91
N PHE A 44 -1.75 -2.44 7.92
CA PHE A 44 -1.63 -1.04 7.53
C PHE A 44 -2.97 -0.47 7.02
N VAL A 45 -3.66 -1.16 6.11
CA VAL A 45 -4.99 -0.74 5.60
C VAL A 45 -6.01 -0.59 6.75
N LYS A 46 -5.92 -1.44 7.78
CA LYS A 46 -6.78 -1.37 8.97
C LYS A 46 -6.42 -0.20 9.90
N SER A 47 -5.16 0.21 9.97
CA SER A 47 -4.70 1.32 10.82
C SER A 47 -4.80 2.68 10.14
N LEU A 48 -4.91 2.72 8.81
CA LEU A 48 -4.99 3.94 8.02
C LEU A 48 -6.15 4.84 8.52
N PRO A 49 -5.92 6.15 8.77
CA PRO A 49 -6.99 7.07 9.18
C PRO A 49 -8.20 7.04 8.26
N GLN A 50 -9.41 7.27 8.82
CA GLN A 50 -10.66 7.16 8.06
C GLN A 50 -10.82 8.25 7.02
N GLU A 51 -10.21 9.42 7.24
CA GLU A 51 -10.19 10.51 6.27
C GLU A 51 -9.33 10.20 5.03
N ILE A 52 -8.48 9.18 5.06
CA ILE A 52 -7.65 8.83 3.90
C ILE A 52 -8.40 7.83 3.01
N PRO A 53 -8.50 8.08 1.69
CA PRO A 53 -9.09 7.13 0.76
C PRO A 53 -8.37 5.78 0.80
N LEU A 54 -9.08 4.71 0.46
CA LEU A 54 -8.44 3.40 0.38
C LEU A 54 -7.43 3.37 -0.78
N PRO A 55 -6.25 2.78 -0.58
CA PRO A 55 -5.28 2.61 -1.65
C PRO A 55 -5.74 1.58 -2.67
N GLU A 56 -5.14 1.62 -3.85
CA GLU A 56 -5.11 0.51 -4.78
C GLU A 56 -3.93 -0.41 -4.45
N PRO A 57 -4.12 -1.74 -4.43
CA PRO A 57 -3.04 -2.67 -4.11
C PRO A 57 -2.34 -3.17 -5.38
N MET A 58 -1.06 -3.50 -5.25
CA MET A 58 -0.28 -4.15 -6.31
C MET A 58 0.78 -5.10 -5.74
N VAL A 59 1.38 -5.90 -6.61
CA VAL A 59 2.46 -6.83 -6.26
C VAL A 59 3.61 -6.61 -7.24
N ALA A 60 4.82 -6.42 -6.73
CA ALA A 60 6.04 -6.41 -7.53
C ALA A 60 6.52 -7.84 -7.79
N GLY A 61 7.31 -8.07 -8.84
CA GLY A 61 7.85 -9.40 -9.17
C GLY A 61 8.69 -10.02 -8.03
N SER A 62 9.20 -9.21 -7.10
CA SER A 62 9.88 -9.66 -5.87
C SER A 62 8.97 -10.34 -4.84
N GLY A 63 7.65 -10.20 -4.98
CA GLY A 63 6.68 -10.54 -3.93
C GLY A 63 6.44 -9.40 -2.92
N THR A 64 7.02 -8.22 -3.13
CA THR A 64 6.69 -7.00 -2.37
C THR A 64 5.24 -6.60 -2.68
N VAL A 65 4.48 -6.24 -1.65
CA VAL A 65 3.12 -5.70 -1.82
C VAL A 65 3.19 -4.18 -1.76
N GLY A 66 2.70 -3.52 -2.80
CA GLY A 66 2.53 -2.07 -2.86
C GLY A 66 1.09 -1.66 -2.55
N LEU A 67 0.92 -0.56 -1.84
CA LEU A 67 -0.35 0.17 -1.68
C LEU A 67 -0.13 1.58 -2.20
N TYR A 68 -0.84 1.98 -3.25
CA TYR A 68 -0.63 3.28 -3.88
C TYR A 68 -1.91 4.11 -3.96
N TRP A 69 -1.70 5.41 -4.08
CA TRP A 69 -2.70 6.42 -4.39
C TRP A 69 -2.19 7.23 -5.57
N GLU A 70 -3.04 7.41 -6.57
CA GLU A 70 -2.75 8.28 -7.71
C GLU A 70 -4.00 9.08 -8.04
N SER A 71 -3.95 10.40 -7.83
CA SER A 71 -5.08 11.28 -8.13
C SER A 71 -4.65 12.75 -8.11
N GLN A 72 -5.25 13.58 -8.97
CA GLN A 72 -5.02 15.02 -9.03
C GLN A 72 -3.54 15.44 -9.19
N GLY A 73 -2.71 14.60 -9.82
CA GLY A 73 -1.27 14.85 -9.97
C GLY A 73 -0.44 14.57 -8.73
N ILE A 74 -1.02 13.90 -7.72
CA ILE A 74 -0.32 13.38 -6.54
C ILE A 74 -0.16 11.88 -6.74
N TYR A 75 1.04 11.37 -6.49
CA TYR A 75 1.34 9.95 -6.37
C TYR A 75 1.84 9.65 -4.95
N ALA A 76 1.43 8.53 -4.38
CA ALA A 76 1.98 8.03 -3.13
C ALA A 76 1.97 6.50 -3.15
N GLU A 77 2.98 5.88 -2.56
CA GLU A 77 3.10 4.44 -2.46
C GLU A 77 3.72 4.03 -1.12
N ILE A 78 3.28 2.87 -0.63
CA ILE A 78 3.84 2.20 0.53
C ILE A 78 4.10 0.74 0.17
N GLY A 79 5.32 0.27 0.40
CA GLY A 79 5.73 -1.11 0.09
C GLY A 79 6.03 -1.94 1.33
N PHE A 80 5.60 -3.20 1.30
CA PHE A 80 5.75 -4.18 2.38
C PHE A 80 6.52 -5.41 1.92
N GLU A 81 7.44 -5.89 2.76
CA GLU A 81 8.24 -7.10 2.50
C GLU A 81 7.93 -8.25 3.48
N GLY A 82 7.15 -7.98 4.54
CA GLY A 82 6.73 -9.00 5.52
C GLY A 82 7.67 -9.16 6.72
N ASP A 83 8.49 -8.14 7.00
CA ASP A 83 9.41 -8.07 8.13
C ASP A 83 8.90 -7.17 9.28
N GLY A 84 7.64 -6.73 9.20
CA GLY A 84 7.04 -5.78 10.15
C GLY A 84 7.39 -4.32 9.88
N THR A 85 8.15 -4.02 8.83
CA THR A 85 8.44 -2.65 8.38
C THR A 85 7.88 -2.38 6.98
N PHE A 86 7.89 -1.12 6.59
CA PHE A 86 7.52 -0.67 5.26
C PHE A 86 8.40 0.50 4.81
N TRP A 87 8.47 0.72 3.50
CA TRP A 87 8.99 1.95 2.91
C TRP A 87 7.84 2.75 2.31
N CYS A 88 8.04 4.05 2.13
CA CYS A 88 7.03 4.89 1.50
C CYS A 88 7.66 6.00 0.66
N TYR A 89 6.94 6.42 -0.36
CA TYR A 89 7.25 7.57 -1.20
C TYR A 89 5.97 8.29 -1.58
N GLY A 90 6.06 9.59 -1.82
CA GLY A 90 5.01 10.36 -2.45
C GLY A 90 5.54 11.66 -3.02
N GLU A 91 4.87 12.11 -4.06
CA GLU A 91 5.15 13.34 -4.80
C GLU A 91 3.82 14.05 -5.02
N ASP A 92 3.76 15.36 -4.73
CA ASP A 92 2.60 16.18 -5.06
C ASP A 92 2.72 16.87 -6.42
N ASN A 93 1.66 17.57 -6.84
CA ASN A 93 1.62 18.24 -8.14
C ASN A 93 2.54 19.48 -8.25
N GLU A 94 3.19 19.90 -7.16
CA GLU A 94 4.21 20.94 -7.12
C GLU A 94 5.63 20.34 -7.16
N GLY A 95 5.75 19.00 -7.17
CA GLY A 95 7.02 18.27 -7.14
C GLY A 95 7.63 18.18 -5.74
N ASN A 96 6.85 18.41 -4.68
CA ASN A 96 7.32 18.18 -3.32
C ASN A 96 7.29 16.69 -3.03
N GLU A 97 8.40 16.15 -2.54
CA GLU A 97 8.54 14.72 -2.21
C GLU A 97 8.51 14.48 -0.69
N ALA A 98 7.97 13.34 -0.30
CA ALA A 98 8.05 12.82 1.06
C ALA A 98 8.24 11.30 1.02
N GLY A 99 9.22 10.77 1.76
CA GLY A 99 9.47 9.34 1.75
C GLY A 99 10.50 8.91 2.79
N GLU A 100 10.48 7.63 3.09
CA GLU A 100 11.39 6.97 4.03
C GLU A 100 11.62 5.54 3.56
N ASP A 101 12.86 5.08 3.61
CA ASP A 101 13.24 3.73 3.15
C ASP A 101 12.87 2.63 4.14
N ARG A 102 12.59 2.98 5.41
CA ARG A 102 12.22 2.00 6.44
C ARG A 102 11.51 2.63 7.64
N LEU A 103 10.29 2.19 7.89
CA LEU A 103 9.41 2.61 8.99
C LEU A 103 8.77 1.39 9.65
N ASP A 104 8.53 1.46 10.95
CA ASP A 104 7.89 0.38 11.74
C ASP A 104 6.54 0.81 12.36
N SER A 105 6.11 2.05 12.14
CA SER A 105 5.04 2.65 12.91
C SER A 105 4.20 3.66 12.13
N GLN A 106 4.67 4.89 11.99
CA GLN A 106 3.89 6.01 11.47
C GLN A 106 4.41 6.49 10.12
N LEU A 107 3.48 6.94 9.27
CA LEU A 107 3.84 7.66 8.05
C LEU A 107 4.50 9.00 8.39
N PRO A 108 5.42 9.48 7.54
CA PRO A 108 5.92 10.85 7.62
C PRO A 108 4.77 11.85 7.60
N ALA A 109 4.86 12.92 8.39
CA ALA A 109 3.79 13.91 8.52
C ALA A 109 3.43 14.56 7.17
N ASP A 110 4.42 14.78 6.32
CA ASP A 110 4.22 15.39 4.99
C ASP A 110 3.49 14.43 4.04
N LEU A 111 3.86 13.15 4.01
CA LEU A 111 3.14 12.14 3.24
C LEU A 111 1.70 11.98 3.75
N LEU A 112 1.50 11.97 5.07
CA LEU A 112 0.17 11.92 5.67
C LEU A 112 -0.67 13.14 5.25
N LYS A 113 -0.07 14.33 5.20
CA LYS A 113 -0.74 15.55 4.74
C LYS A 113 -1.15 15.44 3.26
N MET A 114 -0.27 14.93 2.40
CA MET A 114 -0.59 14.68 0.98
C MET A 114 -1.78 13.72 0.85
N LEU A 115 -1.77 12.59 1.54
CA LEU A 115 -2.85 11.61 1.45
C LEU A 115 -4.21 12.15 1.91
N LYS A 116 -4.23 13.11 2.84
CA LYS A 116 -5.46 13.76 3.30
C LYS A 116 -6.07 14.73 2.27
N THR A 117 -5.30 15.22 1.29
CA THR A 117 -5.85 16.09 0.23
C THR A 117 -6.59 15.29 -0.85
N LEU A 118 -6.42 13.96 -0.87
CA LEU A 118 -7.09 13.05 -1.80
C LEU A 118 -8.52 12.68 -1.39
N ALA A 119 -8.96 13.11 -0.21
CA ALA A 119 -10.23 12.77 0.42
C ALA A 119 -11.44 13.54 -0.14
#